data_AF-A0A919LCK6-F1
#
_entry.id   AF-A0A919LCK6-F1
#
_cell.length_a   1.000
_cell.length_b   1.000
_cell.length_c   1.000
_cell.angle_alpha   90.00
_cell.angle_beta   90.00
_cell.angle_gamma   90.00
#
_symmetry.space_group_name_H-M   'P 1'
#
loop_
_entity.id
_entity.type
_entity.pdbx_description
1 polymer ?
#
loop_
_entity_poly.entity_id
_entity_poly.type
_entity_poly.pdbx_seq_one_letter_code
_entity_poly.pdbx_strand_id
1 'polypeptide(L)' 'MAAECEIVSNAGNCYNAGQFCRKADIGRSTHAGNGRMIHCRQDGSQARWGY' A
#
# COMPACT_ATOMS: atom_id res chain seq x y z
N MET A 1 15.39 -12.49 1.07
CA MET A 1 15.08 -11.12 0.61
C MET A 1 13.89 -10.63 1.41
N ALA A 2 14.03 -9.52 2.14
CA ALA A 2 12.88 -8.92 2.81
C ALA A 2 11.86 -8.56 1.74
N ALA A 3 10.58 -8.84 1.98
CA ALA A 3 9.53 -8.25 1.17
C ALA A 3 9.68 -6.74 1.31
N GLU A 4 10.35 -6.11 0.35
CA GLU A 4 10.61 -4.69 0.36
C GLU A 4 9.28 -4.01 0.09
N CYS A 5 8.65 -3.55 1.16
CA CYS A 5 7.53 -2.65 1.05
C CYS A 5 8.08 -1.36 0.44
N GLU A 6 8.11 -1.28 -0.89
CA GLU A 6 8.58 -0.13 -1.66
C GLU A 6 7.89 1.15 -1.20
N ILE A 7 6.61 1.01 -0.82
CA ILE A 7 5.79 2.07 -0.27
C ILE A 7 5.54 1.75 1.21
N VAL A 8 6.00 2.66 2.07
CA VAL A 8 5.82 2.60 3.51
C VAL A 8 4.98 3.76 4.03
N SER A 9 4.30 3.48 5.13
CA SER A 9 3.56 4.45 5.93
C SER A 9 4.50 5.55 6.40
N ASN A 10 3.95 6.71 6.80
CA ASN A 10 4.78 7.81 7.30
C ASN A 10 5.64 7.45 8.52
N ALA A 11 5.22 6.41 9.26
CA ALA A 11 5.95 5.84 10.38
C ALA A 11 7.02 4.80 9.97
N GLY A 12 7.29 4.60 8.67
CA GLY A 12 8.22 3.57 8.17
C GLY A 12 7.66 2.14 8.18
N ASN A 13 6.36 1.97 8.42
CA ASN A 13 5.71 0.66 8.46
C ASN A 13 5.18 0.24 7.09
N CYS A 14 5.32 -1.03 6.74
CA CYS A 14 4.71 -1.60 5.55
C CYS A 14 3.20 -1.38 5.50
N TYR A 15 2.68 -1.11 4.30
CA TYR A 15 1.25 -1.12 4.07
C TYR A 15 0.71 -2.56 4.06
N ASN A 16 -0.61 -2.70 4.22
CA ASN A 16 -1.31 -3.99 4.15
C ASN A 16 -2.63 -3.78 3.43
N ALA A 17 -3.18 -4.84 2.82
CA ALA A 17 -4.50 -4.78 2.22
C ALA A 17 -5.55 -4.34 3.27
N GLY A 18 -6.45 -3.43 2.90
CA GLY A 18 -7.40 -2.77 3.79
C GLY A 18 -6.90 -1.47 4.42
N GLN A 19 -5.60 -1.16 4.36
CA GLN A 19 -5.09 0.12 4.84
C GLN A 19 -5.33 1.25 3.84
N PHE A 20 -5.43 2.48 4.35
CA PHE A 20 -5.49 3.66 3.50
C PHE A 20 -4.13 3.92 2.86
N CYS A 21 -4.13 4.05 1.54
CA CYS A 21 -2.96 4.50 0.80
C CYS A 21 -2.98 6.02 0.62
N ARG A 22 -1.81 6.62 0.41
CA ARG A 22 -1.75 8.06 0.16
C ARG A 22 -2.34 8.34 -1.21
N LYS A 23 -2.90 9.54 -1.37
CA LYS A 23 -3.39 10.01 -2.67
C LYS A 23 -2.29 10.07 -3.75
N ALA A 24 -1.03 10.30 -3.34
CA ALA A 24 0.12 10.30 -4.25
C ALA A 24 0.46 8.90 -4.78
N ASP A 25 0.08 7.85 -4.05
CA ASP A 25 0.39 6.46 -4.38
C ASP A 25 -0.75 5.77 -5.15
N ILE A 26 -1.80 6.51 -5.53
CA ILE A 26 -2.95 5.97 -6.27
C ILE A 26 -2.50 5.41 -7.61
N GLY A 27 -2.84 4.15 -7.86
CA GLY A 27 -2.43 3.41 -9.06
C GLY A 27 -1.05 2.75 -8.94
N ARG A 28 -0.36 2.90 -7.80
CA ARG A 28 0.88 2.17 -7.52
C ARG A 28 0.59 0.82 -6.85
N SER A 29 1.57 -0.06 -6.96
CA SER A 29 1.61 -1.36 -6.30
C SER A 29 2.80 -1.41 -5.37
N THR A 30 2.68 -2.07 -4.22
CA THR A 30 3.78 -2.31 -3.28
C THR A 30 3.65 -3.71 -2.70
N HIS A 31 4.71 -4.24 -2.10
CA HIS A 31 4.59 -5.38 -1.22
C HIS A 31 4.04 -4.95 0.14
N ALA A 32 3.10 -5.73 0.65
CA ALA A 32 2.59 -5.60 1.99
C ALA A 32 3.57 -6.20 3.01
N GLY A 33 3.37 -5.92 4.29
CA GLY A 33 4.22 -6.44 5.38
C GLY A 33 4.24 -7.98 5.47
N ASN A 34 3.26 -8.64 4.86
CA ASN A 34 3.20 -10.10 4.72
C ASN A 34 3.86 -10.63 3.43
N GLY A 35 4.48 -9.79 2.63
CA GLY A 35 5.10 -10.15 1.35
C GLY A 35 4.13 -10.33 0.18
N ARG A 36 2.85 -9.99 0.34
CA ARG A 36 1.88 -10.03 -0.77
C ARG A 36 1.88 -8.72 -1.52
N MET A 37 1.79 -8.77 -2.85
CA MET A 37 1.59 -7.57 -3.65
C MET A 37 0.20 -6.99 -3.37
N ILE A 38 0.17 -5.69 -3.08
CA ILE A 38 -1.04 -4.90 -2.86
C ILE A 38 -1.01 -3.70 -3.79
N HIS A 39 -2.18 -3.24 -4.20
CA HIS A 39 -2.30 -2.10 -5.10
C HIS A 39 -3.24 -1.04 -4.52
N CYS A 40 -2.82 0.22 -4.65
CA CYS A 40 -3.56 1.34 -4.14
C CYS A 40 -4.61 1.74 -5.17
N ARG A 41 -5.88 1.47 -4.85
CA ARG A 41 -7.02 1.89 -5.67
C ARG A 41 -7.71 3.07 -4.99
N GLN A 42 -8.05 4.09 -5.80
CA GLN A 42 -8.91 5.18 -5.35
C GLN A 42 -10.35 4.68 -5.29
N ASP A 43 -10.95 4.72 -4.10
CA ASP A 43 -12.34 4.40 -3.84
C ASP A 43 -13.05 5.71 -3.41
N GLY A 44 -13.47 6.48 -4.42
CA GLY A 44 -14.04 7.81 -4.22
C GLY A 44 -13.06 8.80 -3.61
N SER A 45 -13.35 9.30 -2.40
CA SER A 45 -12.52 10.33 -1.73
C SER A 45 -11.29 9.76 -1.02
N GLN A 46 -11.27 8.46 -0.71
CA GLN A 46 -10.16 7.80 -0.05
C GLN A 46 -9.54 6.76 -0.95
N ALA A 47 -8.24 6.53 -0.81
CA ALA A 47 -7.56 5.48 -1.52
C ALA A 47 -7.20 4.36 -0.52
N ARG A 48 -7.37 3.11 -0.93
CA ARG A 48 -7.08 1.95 -0.09
C ARG A 48 -6.21 0.94 -0.84
N TRP A 49 -5.32 0.30 -0.07
CA TRP A 49 -4.56 -0.84 -0.52
C TRP A 49 -5.48 -2.05 -0.64
N GLY A 50 -5.58 -2.64 -1.82
CA GLY A 50 -6.30 -3.88 -2.11
C GLY A 50 -5.37 -4.93 -2.72
N TYR A 51 -5.95 -6.09 -3.06
CA TYR A 51 -5.28 -7.17 -3.79
C TYR A 51 -5.53 -7.11 -5.27
#